data_AF-A0ABD5VZ11-F1
#
_entry.id   AF-A0ABD5VZ11-F1
#
_cell.length_a   1.000
_cell.length_b   1.000
_cell.length_c   1.000
_cell.angle_alpha   90.00
_cell.angle_beta   90.00
_cell.angle_gamma   90.00
#
_symmetry.space_group_name_H-M   'P 1'
#
loop_
_entity.id
_entity.type
_entity.pdbx_description
1 polymer ?
#
loop_
_entity_poly.entity_id
_entity_poly.type
_entity_poly.pdbx_seq_one_letter_code
_entity_poly.pdbx_strand_id
1 'polypeptide(L)'
;MTQPGPDARSDLAGKIAGEITLSDDPGATIRKWRTDFDVSQTELARQLDVSSSVISDYESGRRESPGIGVISRVVVALLDIDERRGGDRIRQYARVLSAGFESDIVLDLREYPTTIPLERFYEAVEATQVAPGDRDRISGHTVIDSIQAITRLSSDEFYRLYGQSTNRALVFTNVSRGESPLVAMRVVNPTPNAVVLHGMTEDDLWEHAPKLAAIDGYSLAITDMPLDDLLDRIRELP
;
A
#
# COMPACT_ATOMS: atom_id res chain seq x y z
N MET A 1 -15.13 1.13 20.51
CA MET A 1 -14.51 -0.01 19.83
C MET A 1 -15.44 -0.42 18.70
N THR A 2 -15.24 0.14 17.51
CA THR A 2 -16.06 -0.16 16.34
C THR A 2 -15.46 -1.39 15.68
N GLN A 3 -16.19 -2.51 15.70
CA GLN A 3 -15.87 -3.65 14.83
C GLN A 3 -15.77 -3.13 13.39
N PRO A 4 -14.80 -3.57 12.56
CA PRO A 4 -14.85 -3.25 11.14
C PRO A 4 -16.15 -3.89 10.63
N GLY A 5 -17.12 -3.04 10.30
CA GLY A 5 -18.47 -3.49 9.98
C GLY A 5 -18.51 -4.33 8.70
N PRO A 6 -19.62 -5.05 8.46
CA PRO A 6 -19.88 -5.87 7.26
C PRO A 6 -19.74 -5.15 5.89
N ASP A 7 -19.43 -3.85 5.88
CA ASP A 7 -19.30 -2.97 4.72
C ASP A 7 -17.96 -3.15 3.98
N ALA A 8 -16.83 -3.08 4.69
CA ALA A 8 -15.50 -3.07 4.04
C ALA A 8 -15.15 -4.38 3.33
N ARG A 9 -15.57 -5.53 3.90
CA ARG A 9 -15.43 -6.84 3.24
C ARG A 9 -16.27 -6.90 1.97
N SER A 10 -17.50 -6.37 2.01
CA SER A 10 -18.41 -6.34 0.88
C SER A 10 -17.92 -5.39 -0.22
N ASP A 11 -17.40 -4.23 0.16
CA ASP A 11 -16.82 -3.25 -0.77
C ASP A 11 -15.56 -3.81 -1.43
N LEU A 12 -14.69 -4.49 -0.67
CA LEU A 12 -13.52 -5.15 -1.22
C LEU A 12 -13.93 -6.28 -2.17
N ALA A 13 -14.94 -7.08 -1.79
CA ALA A 13 -15.47 -8.11 -2.67
C ALA A 13 -16.00 -7.52 -3.98
N GLY A 14 -16.77 -6.43 -3.89
CA GLY A 14 -17.30 -5.70 -5.05
C GLY A 14 -16.19 -5.16 -5.95
N LYS A 15 -15.15 -4.56 -5.36
CA LYS A 15 -13.97 -4.08 -6.10
C LYS A 15 -13.25 -5.20 -6.83
N ILE A 16 -12.87 -6.27 -6.13
CA ILE A 16 -12.13 -7.39 -6.73
C ILE A 16 -12.95 -8.02 -7.86
N ALA A 17 -14.25 -8.28 -7.61
CA ALA A 17 -15.13 -8.84 -8.62
C ALA A 17 -15.28 -7.92 -9.84
N GLY A 18 -15.42 -6.60 -9.62
CA GLY A 18 -15.49 -5.59 -10.66
C GLY A 18 -14.23 -5.53 -11.52
N GLU A 19 -13.05 -5.48 -10.88
CA GLU A 19 -11.77 -5.48 -11.58
C GLU A 19 -11.57 -6.74 -12.43
N ILE A 20 -11.89 -7.93 -11.90
CA ILE A 20 -11.78 -9.18 -12.67
C ILE A 20 -12.74 -9.16 -13.87
N THR A 21 -13.97 -8.66 -13.66
CA THR A 21 -15.03 -8.68 -14.70
C THR A 21 -14.76 -7.69 -15.82
N LEU A 22 -14.16 -6.54 -15.52
CA LEU A 22 -13.88 -5.47 -16.49
C LEU A 22 -12.50 -5.56 -17.15
N SER A 23 -11.66 -6.51 -16.71
CA SER A 23 -10.30 -6.69 -17.24
C SER A 23 -10.31 -7.34 -18.63
N ASP A 24 -9.39 -6.87 -19.49
CA ASP A 24 -9.08 -7.53 -20.77
C ASP A 24 -8.36 -8.87 -20.57
N ASP A 25 -7.74 -9.09 -19.41
CA ASP A 25 -7.15 -10.37 -18.99
C ASP A 25 -7.60 -10.73 -17.56
N PRO A 26 -8.80 -11.34 -17.40
CA PRO A 26 -9.32 -11.73 -16.10
C PRO A 26 -8.44 -12.76 -15.36
N GLY A 27 -7.71 -13.60 -16.12
CA GLY A 27 -6.82 -14.61 -15.55
C GLY A 27 -5.63 -13.97 -14.84
N ALA A 28 -4.98 -13.01 -15.51
CA ALA A 28 -3.92 -12.21 -14.90
C ALA A 28 -4.43 -11.38 -13.71
N THR A 29 -5.64 -10.83 -13.77
CA THR A 29 -6.24 -10.08 -12.66
C THR A 29 -6.53 -10.97 -11.45
N ILE A 30 -7.01 -12.20 -11.65
CA ILE A 30 -7.13 -13.20 -10.56
C ILE A 30 -5.77 -13.49 -9.94
N ARG A 31 -4.73 -13.69 -10.78
CA ARG A 31 -3.37 -13.95 -10.31
C ARG A 31 -2.82 -12.79 -9.47
N LYS A 32 -3.05 -11.55 -9.90
CA LYS A 32 -2.69 -10.34 -9.17
C LYS A 32 -3.33 -10.38 -7.79
N TRP A 33 -4.65 -10.40 -7.70
CA TRP A 33 -5.37 -10.41 -6.42
C TRP A 33 -5.00 -11.59 -5.52
N ARG A 34 -4.78 -12.77 -6.07
CA ARG A 34 -4.30 -13.91 -5.29
C ARG A 34 -2.93 -13.62 -4.66
N THR A 35 -2.01 -13.04 -5.43
CA THR A 35 -0.66 -12.68 -4.97
C THR A 35 -0.71 -11.53 -3.96
N ASP A 36 -1.54 -10.51 -4.21
CA ASP A 36 -1.75 -9.39 -3.29
C ASP A 36 -2.32 -9.84 -1.93
N PHE A 37 -2.92 -11.02 -1.85
CA PHE A 37 -3.40 -11.64 -0.61
C PHE A 37 -2.41 -12.64 0.02
N ASP A 38 -1.22 -12.81 -0.56
CA ASP A 38 -0.23 -13.84 -0.21
C ASP A 38 -0.82 -15.26 -0.16
N VAL A 39 -1.74 -15.53 -1.09
CA VAL A 39 -2.37 -16.85 -1.20
C VAL A 39 -1.65 -17.65 -2.28
N SER A 40 -1.19 -18.85 -1.96
CA SER A 40 -0.63 -19.75 -2.97
C SER A 40 -1.74 -20.37 -3.84
N GLN A 41 -1.45 -20.78 -5.07
CA GLN A 41 -2.41 -21.51 -5.92
C GLN A 41 -2.95 -22.76 -5.22
N THR A 42 -2.08 -23.49 -4.51
CA THR A 42 -2.44 -24.70 -3.73
C THR A 42 -3.41 -24.38 -2.62
N GLU A 43 -3.25 -23.24 -1.96
CA GLU A 43 -4.12 -22.83 -0.86
C GLU A 43 -5.47 -22.34 -1.33
N LEU A 44 -5.51 -21.52 -2.38
CA LEU A 44 -6.76 -21.12 -3.02
C LEU A 44 -7.53 -22.35 -3.52
N ALA A 45 -6.84 -23.28 -4.17
CA ALA A 45 -7.43 -24.54 -4.65
C ALA A 45 -8.04 -25.36 -3.52
N ARG A 46 -7.33 -25.48 -2.39
CA ARG A 46 -7.84 -26.16 -1.19
C ARG A 46 -9.08 -25.48 -0.62
N GLN A 47 -9.09 -24.15 -0.55
CA GLN A 47 -10.26 -23.39 -0.08
C GLN A 47 -11.48 -23.57 -0.99
N LEU A 48 -11.24 -23.73 -2.29
CA LEU A 48 -12.27 -23.88 -3.32
C LEU A 48 -12.69 -25.34 -3.57
N ASP A 49 -12.07 -26.31 -2.90
CA ASP A 49 -12.25 -27.76 -3.13
C ASP A 49 -12.02 -28.16 -4.60
N VAL A 50 -10.93 -27.66 -5.19
CA VAL A 50 -10.50 -27.98 -6.57
C VAL A 50 -9.02 -28.34 -6.61
N SER A 51 -8.53 -28.85 -7.74
CA SER A 51 -7.08 -29.07 -7.93
C SER A 51 -6.34 -27.76 -8.21
N SER A 52 -5.07 -27.67 -7.80
CA SER A 52 -4.21 -26.52 -8.08
C SER A 52 -4.06 -26.23 -9.59
N SER A 53 -4.15 -27.27 -10.43
CA SER A 53 -4.17 -27.13 -11.89
C SER A 53 -5.34 -26.29 -12.40
N VAL A 54 -6.51 -26.33 -11.75
CA VAL A 54 -7.66 -25.51 -12.14
C VAL A 54 -7.36 -24.03 -11.93
N ILE A 55 -6.72 -23.68 -10.82
CA ILE A 55 -6.30 -22.29 -10.54
C ILE A 55 -5.26 -21.84 -11.57
N SER A 56 -4.24 -22.68 -11.82
CA SER A 56 -3.21 -22.42 -12.83
C SER A 56 -3.80 -22.23 -14.23
N ASP A 57 -4.81 -23.01 -14.62
CA ASP A 57 -5.46 -22.91 -15.92
C ASP A 57 -6.18 -21.56 -16.11
N TYR A 58 -6.83 -21.04 -15.08
CA TYR A 58 -7.43 -19.70 -15.14
C TYR A 58 -6.36 -18.61 -15.18
N GLU A 59 -5.37 -18.67 -14.27
CA GLU A 59 -4.33 -17.64 -14.17
C GLU A 59 -3.39 -17.57 -15.39
N SER A 60 -3.35 -18.63 -16.20
CA SER A 60 -2.56 -18.68 -17.44
C SER A 60 -3.37 -18.40 -18.70
N GLY A 61 -4.68 -18.13 -18.58
CA GLY A 61 -5.57 -17.92 -19.71
C GLY A 61 -5.89 -19.19 -20.52
N ARG A 62 -5.46 -20.39 -20.09
CA ARG A 62 -5.86 -21.66 -20.72
C ARG A 62 -7.37 -21.90 -20.64
N ARG A 63 -8.02 -21.34 -19.61
CA ARG A 63 -9.47 -21.23 -19.52
C ARG A 63 -9.85 -19.78 -19.75
N GLU A 64 -10.43 -19.52 -20.91
CA GLU A 64 -10.93 -18.19 -21.24
C GLU A 64 -12.06 -17.80 -20.28
N SER A 65 -12.02 -16.55 -19.82
CA SER A 65 -13.12 -15.83 -19.15
C SER A 65 -13.85 -16.60 -18.04
N PRO A 66 -13.42 -16.51 -16.77
CA PRO A 66 -14.11 -17.13 -15.65
C PRO A 66 -15.55 -16.62 -15.53
N GLY A 67 -16.52 -17.54 -15.48
CA GLY A 67 -17.93 -17.17 -15.28
C GLY A 67 -18.18 -16.55 -13.90
N ILE A 68 -19.27 -15.80 -13.75
CA ILE A 68 -19.62 -15.06 -12.52
C ILE A 68 -19.57 -15.90 -11.24
N GLY A 69 -19.98 -17.18 -11.30
CA GLY A 69 -19.92 -18.09 -10.16
C GLY A 69 -18.48 -18.49 -9.77
N VAL A 70 -17.56 -18.53 -10.73
CA VAL A 70 -16.13 -18.76 -10.46
C VAL A 70 -15.53 -17.52 -9.80
N ILE A 71 -15.78 -16.33 -10.36
CA ILE A 71 -15.32 -15.05 -9.82
C ILE A 71 -15.78 -14.91 -8.36
N SER A 72 -17.08 -15.07 -8.10
CA SER A 72 -17.64 -14.96 -6.74
C SER A 72 -16.96 -15.92 -5.77
N ARG A 73 -16.75 -17.19 -6.14
CA ARG A 73 -16.07 -18.15 -5.25
C ARG A 73 -14.62 -17.80 -5.00
N VAL A 74 -13.87 -17.36 -6.02
CA VAL A 74 -12.48 -16.93 -5.86
C VAL A 74 -12.39 -15.75 -4.91
N VAL A 75 -13.22 -14.71 -5.11
CA VAL A 75 -13.24 -13.51 -4.26
C VAL A 75 -13.56 -13.88 -2.82
N VAL A 76 -14.63 -14.65 -2.59
CA VAL A 76 -15.00 -15.11 -1.24
C VAL A 76 -13.90 -15.95 -0.61
N ALA A 77 -13.27 -16.85 -1.37
CA ALA A 77 -12.18 -17.68 -0.87
C ALA A 77 -10.96 -16.86 -0.44
N LEU A 78 -10.57 -15.84 -1.20
CA LEU A 78 -9.45 -14.94 -0.83
C LEU A 78 -9.77 -14.19 0.47
N LEU A 79 -10.97 -13.64 0.59
CA LEU A 79 -11.41 -12.92 1.78
C LEU A 79 -11.50 -13.85 3.01
N ASP A 80 -12.05 -15.05 2.85
CA ASP A 80 -12.12 -16.04 3.94
C ASP A 80 -10.73 -16.49 4.41
N ILE A 81 -9.76 -16.61 3.49
CA ILE A 81 -8.37 -16.92 3.83
C ILE A 81 -7.75 -15.77 4.63
N ASP A 82 -7.91 -14.52 4.16
CA ASP A 82 -7.43 -13.33 4.86
C ASP A 82 -8.02 -13.23 6.27
N GLU A 83 -9.35 -13.34 6.42
CA GLU A 83 -10.02 -13.29 7.73
C GLU A 83 -9.49 -14.34 8.69
N ARG A 84 -9.27 -15.57 8.23
CA ARG A 84 -8.67 -16.63 9.07
C ARG A 84 -7.23 -16.35 9.46
N ARG A 85 -6.48 -15.61 8.64
CA ARG A 85 -5.10 -15.15 8.94
C ARG A 85 -5.07 -13.90 9.80
N GLY A 86 -6.24 -13.35 10.13
CA GLY A 86 -6.37 -12.18 10.96
C GLY A 86 -7.06 -11.03 10.25
N GLY A 87 -7.23 -11.02 8.93
CA GLY A 87 -7.99 -10.01 8.18
C GLY A 87 -7.20 -8.74 7.84
N ASP A 88 -5.90 -8.86 7.60
CA ASP A 88 -5.01 -7.70 7.39
C ASP A 88 -5.34 -6.97 6.09
N ARG A 89 -5.56 -7.70 4.99
CA ARG A 89 -5.85 -7.10 3.68
C ARG A 89 -7.22 -6.41 3.69
N ILE A 90 -8.22 -7.03 4.31
CA ILE A 90 -9.55 -6.43 4.50
C ILE A 90 -9.47 -5.15 5.35
N ARG A 91 -8.71 -5.17 6.46
CA ARG A 91 -8.54 -3.98 7.30
C ARG A 91 -7.78 -2.86 6.61
N GLN A 92 -6.72 -3.19 5.88
CA GLN A 92 -5.95 -2.22 5.10
C GLN A 92 -6.86 -1.51 4.09
N TYR A 93 -7.62 -2.28 3.32
CA TYR A 93 -8.58 -1.72 2.37
C TYR A 93 -9.66 -0.87 3.06
N ALA A 94 -10.19 -1.33 4.20
CA ALA A 94 -11.15 -0.56 4.99
C ALA A 94 -10.58 0.80 5.42
N ARG A 95 -9.30 0.86 5.83
CA ARG A 95 -8.63 2.10 6.22
C ARG A 95 -8.47 3.06 5.05
N VAL A 96 -8.00 2.55 3.91
CA VAL A 96 -7.81 3.33 2.68
C VAL A 96 -9.13 3.88 2.15
N LEU A 97 -10.18 3.06 2.09
CA LEU A 97 -11.54 3.50 1.73
C LEU A 97 -12.14 4.48 2.73
N SER A 98 -11.98 4.25 4.04
CA SER A 98 -12.50 5.17 5.06
C SER A 98 -11.83 6.54 5.00
N ALA A 99 -10.60 6.60 4.49
CA ALA A 99 -9.90 7.85 4.19
C ALA A 99 -10.26 8.45 2.81
N GLY A 100 -11.07 7.74 2.01
CA GLY A 100 -11.56 8.19 0.71
C GLY A 100 -10.62 7.94 -0.47
N PHE A 101 -9.71 6.96 -0.36
CA PHE A 101 -8.70 6.69 -1.39
C PHE A 101 -8.92 5.36 -2.13
N GLU A 102 -8.42 5.29 -3.36
CA GLU A 102 -8.25 4.03 -4.10
C GLU A 102 -6.95 3.34 -3.66
N SER A 103 -6.96 2.00 -3.54
CA SER A 103 -5.82 1.22 -3.05
C SER A 103 -4.60 1.18 -3.97
N ASP A 104 -4.73 1.61 -5.21
CA ASP A 104 -3.62 1.80 -6.15
C ASP A 104 -2.97 3.18 -6.03
N ILE A 105 -3.61 4.13 -5.35
CA ILE A 105 -3.03 5.43 -5.00
C ILE A 105 -2.36 5.36 -3.62
N VAL A 106 -3.09 4.85 -2.63
CA VAL A 106 -2.59 4.64 -1.26
C VAL A 106 -2.44 3.15 -1.02
N LEU A 107 -1.18 2.73 -1.03
CA LEU A 107 -0.80 1.33 -0.90
C LEU A 107 -0.96 0.85 0.54
N ASP A 108 -0.64 1.67 1.54
CA ASP A 108 -0.98 1.39 2.94
C ASP A 108 -1.22 2.70 3.71
N LEU A 109 -2.12 2.66 4.68
CA LEU A 109 -2.36 3.77 5.61
C LEU A 109 -2.66 3.21 6.98
N ARG A 110 -1.83 3.59 7.96
CA ARG A 110 -2.01 3.19 9.35
C ARG A 110 -1.82 4.35 10.31
N GLU A 111 -2.66 4.37 11.33
CA GLU A 111 -2.52 5.17 12.54
C GLU A 111 -2.08 4.23 13.67
N TYR A 112 -1.05 4.62 14.41
CA TYR A 112 -0.51 3.86 15.51
C TYR A 112 -1.24 4.21 16.81
N PRO A 113 -1.50 3.24 17.71
CA PRO A 113 -2.14 3.50 19.00
C PRO A 113 -1.29 4.41 19.92
N THR A 114 0.02 4.38 19.74
CA THR A 114 0.99 5.24 20.44
C THR A 114 2.11 5.63 19.47
N THR A 115 2.65 6.84 19.62
CA THR A 115 3.81 7.25 18.81
C THR A 115 5.00 6.32 19.02
N ILE A 116 5.72 6.00 17.95
CA ILE A 116 6.98 5.22 17.98
C ILE A 116 8.16 6.11 17.59
N PRO A 117 9.40 5.76 18.01
CA PRO A 117 10.61 6.39 17.47
C PRO A 117 10.68 6.20 15.95
N LEU A 118 11.11 7.25 15.23
CA LEU A 118 11.31 7.22 13.78
C LEU A 118 12.40 6.21 13.38
N GLU A 119 13.44 6.07 14.20
CA GLU A 119 14.51 5.07 14.02
C GLU A 119 13.93 3.65 13.91
N ARG A 120 12.95 3.29 14.74
CA ARG A 120 12.27 1.99 14.65
C ARG A 120 11.54 1.79 13.32
N PHE A 121 10.99 2.85 12.74
CA PHE A 121 10.38 2.78 11.41
C PHE A 121 11.45 2.55 10.35
N TYR A 122 12.56 3.29 10.39
CA TYR A 122 13.67 3.12 9.45
C TYR A 122 14.32 1.74 9.53
N GLU A 123 14.52 1.19 10.73
CA GLU A 123 15.00 -0.18 10.92
C GLU A 123 14.06 -1.21 10.28
N ALA A 124 12.74 -1.02 10.40
CA ALA A 124 11.77 -1.97 9.85
C ALA A 124 11.77 -2.02 8.31
N VAL A 125 12.05 -0.89 7.65
CA VAL A 125 12.06 -0.78 6.18
C VAL A 125 13.45 -0.69 5.58
N GLU A 126 14.49 -0.97 6.38
CA GLU A 126 15.91 -0.86 6.02
C GLU A 126 16.25 0.48 5.34
N ALA A 127 15.67 1.58 5.85
CA ALA A 127 15.87 2.89 5.27
C ALA A 127 17.18 3.55 5.73
N THR A 128 17.93 4.09 4.76
CA THR A 128 19.10 4.92 4.99
C THR A 128 18.66 6.38 5.11
N GLN A 129 18.90 6.98 6.28
CA GLN A 129 18.61 8.40 6.50
C GLN A 129 19.61 9.27 5.73
N VAL A 130 19.11 10.14 4.86
CA VAL A 130 19.92 11.09 4.07
C VAL A 130 19.85 12.52 4.62
N ALA A 131 18.79 12.86 5.35
CA ALA A 131 18.68 14.12 6.08
C ALA A 131 17.92 13.94 7.41
N PRO A 132 18.41 14.53 8.52
CA PRO A 132 17.67 14.57 9.78
C PRO A 132 16.50 15.56 9.67
N GLY A 133 15.44 15.28 10.42
CA GLY A 133 14.31 16.21 10.61
C GLY A 133 14.26 16.77 12.02
N ASP A 134 13.35 17.70 12.26
CA ASP A 134 13.16 18.35 13.57
C ASP A 134 12.49 17.43 14.61
N ARG A 135 11.94 16.30 14.17
CA ARG A 135 11.12 15.39 14.98
C ARG A 135 11.57 13.95 14.76
N ASP A 136 11.62 13.19 15.85
CA ASP A 136 12.18 11.83 15.91
C ASP A 136 11.13 10.75 16.26
N ARG A 137 9.85 11.09 16.20
CA ARG A 137 8.74 10.17 16.47
C ARG A 137 7.66 10.28 15.40
N ILE A 138 6.92 9.20 15.19
CA ILE A 138 5.77 9.16 14.28
C ILE A 138 4.56 8.50 14.95
N SER A 139 3.36 8.96 14.59
CA SER A 139 2.06 8.41 15.01
C SER A 139 1.37 7.56 13.94
N GLY A 140 1.99 7.38 12.78
CA GLY A 140 1.47 6.54 11.70
C GLY A 140 2.34 6.61 10.45
N HIS A 141 1.88 5.97 9.38
CA HIS A 141 2.51 6.04 8.07
C HIS A 141 1.51 5.93 6.92
N THR A 142 1.89 6.47 5.76
CA THR A 142 1.17 6.32 4.49
C THR A 142 2.18 5.89 3.42
N VAL A 143 1.87 4.82 2.68
CA VAL A 143 2.62 4.39 1.49
C VAL A 143 1.83 4.79 0.25
N ILE A 144 2.47 5.50 -0.67
CA ILE A 144 1.83 6.23 -1.75
C ILE A 144 2.48 5.86 -3.06
N ASP A 145 1.69 5.47 -4.06
CA ASP A 145 2.15 5.43 -5.44
C ASP A 145 2.18 6.85 -6.01
N SER A 146 3.39 7.37 -6.25
CA SER A 146 3.56 8.76 -6.68
C SER A 146 2.94 9.06 -8.04
N ILE A 147 2.94 8.08 -8.95
CA ILE A 147 2.40 8.23 -10.30
C ILE A 147 0.87 8.22 -10.26
N GLN A 148 0.27 7.29 -9.51
CA GLN A 148 -1.18 7.27 -9.37
C GLN A 148 -1.68 8.49 -8.59
N ALA A 149 -0.96 8.90 -7.53
CA ALA A 149 -1.33 10.07 -6.75
C ALA A 149 -1.35 11.35 -7.60
N ILE A 150 -0.30 11.64 -8.37
CA ILE A 150 -0.24 12.89 -9.15
C ILE A 150 -1.18 12.90 -10.36
N THR A 151 -1.51 11.73 -10.92
CA THR A 151 -2.36 11.63 -12.11
C THR A 151 -3.85 11.64 -11.79
N ARG A 152 -4.24 11.22 -10.58
CA ARG A 152 -5.65 11.02 -10.22
C ARG A 152 -6.15 11.90 -9.09
N LEU A 153 -5.29 12.31 -8.16
CA LEU A 153 -5.73 13.14 -7.03
C LEU A 153 -5.78 14.61 -7.43
N SER A 154 -6.86 15.27 -7.01
CA SER A 154 -6.88 16.73 -6.94
C SER A 154 -5.92 17.23 -5.84
N SER A 155 -5.59 18.53 -5.88
CA SER A 155 -4.76 19.16 -4.86
C SER A 155 -5.32 18.99 -3.44
N ASP A 156 -6.66 19.03 -3.28
CA ASP A 156 -7.33 18.87 -1.99
C ASP A 156 -7.26 17.42 -1.48
N GLU A 157 -7.33 16.43 -2.37
CA GLU A 157 -7.24 15.01 -2.00
C GLU A 157 -5.82 14.60 -1.64
N PHE A 158 -4.81 15.23 -2.25
CA PHE A 158 -3.41 15.00 -1.87
C PHE A 158 -3.17 15.32 -0.39
N TYR A 159 -3.84 16.33 0.17
CA TYR A 159 -3.74 16.64 1.61
C TYR A 159 -4.34 15.55 2.51
N ARG A 160 -5.21 14.68 2.01
CA ARG A 160 -5.72 13.54 2.80
C ARG A 160 -4.68 12.43 2.96
N LEU A 161 -3.59 12.43 2.16
CA LEU A 161 -2.51 11.44 2.26
C LEU A 161 -1.78 11.51 3.62
N TYR A 162 -1.94 12.63 4.32
CA TYR A 162 -1.44 12.84 5.68
C TYR A 162 -2.26 12.11 6.77
N GLY A 163 -3.32 11.38 6.42
CA GLY A 163 -4.16 10.68 7.40
C GLY A 163 -4.81 11.65 8.39
N GLN A 164 -4.92 11.25 9.66
CA GLN A 164 -5.50 12.08 10.72
C GLN A 164 -4.50 13.10 11.30
N SER A 165 -3.20 12.94 11.02
CA SER A 165 -2.13 13.71 11.64
C SER A 165 -0.88 13.73 10.77
N THR A 166 -0.26 14.91 10.63
CA THR A 166 1.04 15.05 9.94
C THR A 166 2.21 14.50 10.75
N ASN A 167 2.01 14.08 12.01
CA ASN A 167 2.99 13.33 12.79
C ASN A 167 3.11 11.90 12.23
N ARG A 168 3.70 11.73 11.05
CA ARG A 168 3.81 10.44 10.35
C ARG A 168 4.97 10.39 9.36
N ALA A 169 5.25 9.18 8.87
CA ALA A 169 6.12 8.94 7.73
C ALA A 169 5.28 8.84 6.43
N LEU A 170 5.70 9.53 5.38
CA LEU A 170 5.17 9.32 4.02
C LEU A 170 6.20 8.55 3.21
N VAL A 171 5.82 7.39 2.69
CA VAL A 171 6.65 6.56 1.80
C VAL A 171 6.15 6.75 0.38
N PHE A 172 7.00 7.30 -0.50
CA PHE A 172 6.67 7.50 -1.91
C PHE A 172 7.32 6.40 -2.74
N THR A 173 6.50 5.61 -3.44
CA THR A 173 6.91 4.57 -4.37
C THR A 173 6.80 5.06 -5.81
N ASN A 174 7.36 4.31 -6.76
CA ASN A 174 7.38 4.65 -8.18
C ASN A 174 7.97 6.05 -8.43
N VAL A 175 9.05 6.36 -7.71
CA VAL A 175 9.79 7.61 -7.80
C VAL A 175 11.07 7.38 -8.62
N SER A 176 11.42 8.32 -9.49
CA SER A 176 12.67 8.26 -10.27
C SER A 176 13.88 8.73 -9.46
N ARG A 177 13.96 10.03 -9.11
CA ARG A 177 15.08 10.59 -8.34
C ARG A 177 14.66 11.43 -7.12
N GLY A 178 13.37 11.55 -6.87
CA GLY A 178 12.83 12.24 -5.70
C GLY A 178 12.41 13.69 -5.91
N GLU A 179 12.65 14.32 -7.06
CA GLU A 179 12.35 15.75 -7.25
C GLU A 179 10.87 16.04 -7.05
N SER A 180 10.00 15.27 -7.68
CA SER A 180 8.55 15.48 -7.64
C SER A 180 7.96 15.44 -6.22
N PRO A 181 8.16 14.38 -5.40
CA PRO A 181 7.60 14.35 -4.04
C PRO A 181 8.22 15.45 -3.15
N LEU A 182 9.50 15.78 -3.31
CA LEU A 182 10.14 16.79 -2.47
C LEU A 182 9.73 18.22 -2.87
N VAL A 183 9.52 18.48 -4.16
CA VAL A 183 8.93 19.75 -4.63
C VAL A 183 7.49 19.87 -4.14
N ALA A 184 6.73 18.78 -4.10
CA ALA A 184 5.39 18.80 -3.51
C ALA A 184 5.42 19.17 -2.02
N MET A 185 6.44 18.72 -1.25
CA MET A 185 6.58 19.09 0.16
C MET A 185 6.79 20.60 0.38
N ARG A 186 7.30 21.34 -0.61
CA ARG A 186 7.53 22.80 -0.51
C ARG A 186 6.26 23.63 -0.39
N VAL A 187 5.12 23.07 -0.79
CA VAL A 187 3.83 23.76 -0.78
C VAL A 187 2.89 23.19 0.27
N VAL A 188 3.36 22.27 1.12
CA VAL A 188 2.57 21.67 2.19
C VAL A 188 3.01 22.21 3.55
N ASN A 189 2.03 22.63 4.35
CA ASN A 189 2.24 23.03 5.73
C ASN A 189 1.01 22.61 6.58
N PRO A 190 1.18 21.80 7.64
CA PRO A 190 2.45 21.29 8.16
C PRO A 190 3.04 20.13 7.35
N THR A 191 4.37 20.05 7.30
CA THR A 191 5.14 18.94 6.72
C THR A 191 4.98 17.66 7.54
N PRO A 192 5.21 16.47 6.95
CA PRO A 192 5.26 15.23 7.71
C PRO A 192 6.51 15.21 8.58
N ASN A 193 6.60 14.27 9.53
CA ASN A 193 7.83 14.13 10.32
C ASN A 193 8.94 13.44 9.52
N ALA A 194 8.58 12.56 8.59
CA ALA A 194 9.52 11.88 7.72
C ALA A 194 8.96 11.64 6.31
N VAL A 195 9.87 11.64 5.34
CA VAL A 195 9.64 11.22 3.96
C VAL A 195 10.64 10.11 3.64
N VAL A 196 10.14 9.01 3.06
CA VAL A 196 10.97 7.90 2.58
C VAL A 196 10.74 7.75 1.07
N LEU A 197 11.83 7.76 0.30
CA LEU A 197 11.76 7.47 -1.13
C LEU A 197 12.11 5.99 -1.35
N HIS A 198 11.16 5.25 -1.93
CA HIS A 198 11.28 3.81 -2.14
C HIS A 198 11.82 3.48 -3.53
N GLY A 199 12.59 2.40 -3.62
CA GLY A 199 13.08 1.81 -4.86
C GLY A 199 14.34 2.49 -5.40
N MET A 200 15.15 3.12 -4.54
CA MET A 200 16.32 3.85 -4.98
C MET A 200 17.47 3.84 -3.97
N THR A 201 18.68 4.04 -4.48
CA THR A 201 19.91 4.19 -3.69
C THR A 201 20.38 5.64 -3.67
N GLU A 202 21.44 5.95 -2.92
CA GLU A 202 21.97 7.32 -2.83
C GLU A 202 22.45 7.83 -4.21
N ASP A 203 22.92 6.95 -5.09
CA ASP A 203 23.41 7.30 -6.42
C ASP A 203 22.29 7.77 -7.37
N ASP A 204 21.06 7.32 -7.12
CA ASP A 204 19.86 7.69 -7.89
C ASP A 204 19.25 9.03 -7.40
N LEU A 205 19.52 9.38 -6.15
CA LEU A 205 18.88 10.49 -5.45
C LEU A 205 19.27 11.83 -6.05
N TRP A 206 18.28 12.71 -6.20
CA TRP A 206 18.52 14.08 -6.64
C TRP A 206 19.43 14.83 -5.66
N GLU A 207 20.51 15.44 -6.16
CA GLU A 207 21.55 16.10 -5.37
C GLU A 207 21.05 17.20 -4.41
N HIS A 208 19.88 17.79 -4.68
CA HIS A 208 19.29 18.83 -3.83
C HIS A 208 18.34 18.29 -2.76
N ALA A 209 18.03 16.99 -2.78
CA ALA A 209 17.04 16.38 -1.92
C ALA A 209 17.33 16.56 -0.41
N PRO A 210 18.54 16.26 0.12
CA PRO A 210 18.82 16.45 1.55
C PRO A 210 18.70 17.90 1.99
N LYS A 211 19.13 18.84 1.14
CA LYS A 211 19.05 20.28 1.42
C LYS A 211 17.60 20.76 1.46
N LEU A 212 16.76 20.25 0.56
CA LEU A 212 15.35 20.62 0.52
C LEU A 212 14.61 20.11 1.76
N ALA A 213 14.85 18.85 2.15
CA ALA A 213 14.31 18.28 3.38
C ALA A 213 14.71 19.07 4.63
N ALA A 214 15.99 19.46 4.74
CA ALA A 214 16.48 20.27 5.85
C ALA A 214 15.85 21.66 5.92
N ILE A 215 15.53 22.29 4.77
CA ILE A 215 14.82 23.58 4.75
C ILE A 215 13.39 23.45 5.28
N ASP A 216 12.75 22.31 5.02
CA ASP A 216 11.34 22.04 5.34
C ASP A 216 11.15 21.30 6.69
N GLY A 217 12.25 20.94 7.37
CA GLY A 217 12.26 20.41 8.73
C GLY A 217 11.83 18.95 8.89
N TYR A 218 11.67 18.19 7.81
CA TYR A 218 11.33 16.76 7.85
C TYR A 218 12.55 15.87 7.62
N SER A 219 12.55 14.68 8.21
CA SER A 219 13.62 13.71 7.93
C SER A 219 13.41 13.11 6.56
N LEU A 220 14.47 12.99 5.77
CA LEU A 220 14.47 12.30 4.49
C LEU A 220 15.29 11.01 4.62
N ALA A 221 14.73 9.92 4.12
CA ALA A 221 15.41 8.65 3.98
C ALA A 221 15.10 7.99 2.63
N ILE A 222 15.88 6.99 2.28
CA ILE A 222 15.69 6.18 1.07
C ILE A 222 15.76 4.70 1.42
N THR A 223 15.14 3.85 0.60
CA THR A 223 15.24 2.39 0.73
C THR A 223 15.14 1.75 -0.65
N ASP A 224 15.93 0.70 -0.88
CA ASP A 224 15.89 -0.16 -2.06
C ASP A 224 15.20 -1.52 -1.78
N MET A 225 14.62 -1.69 -0.59
CA MET A 225 13.84 -2.87 -0.21
C MET A 225 12.72 -3.13 -1.22
N PRO A 226 12.45 -4.38 -1.64
CA PRO A 226 11.31 -4.71 -2.48
C PRO A 226 9.99 -4.21 -1.88
N LEU A 227 9.06 -3.72 -2.71
CA LEU A 227 7.82 -3.09 -2.24
C LEU A 227 6.98 -4.03 -1.37
N ASP A 228 6.85 -5.29 -1.79
CA ASP A 228 6.06 -6.29 -1.04
C ASP A 228 6.66 -6.53 0.36
N ASP A 229 8.00 -6.66 0.43
CA ASP A 229 8.71 -6.82 1.70
C ASP A 229 8.51 -5.59 2.60
N LEU A 230 8.61 -4.38 2.04
CA LEU A 230 8.36 -3.13 2.78
C LEU A 230 6.95 -3.11 3.36
N LEU A 231 5.94 -3.45 2.55
CA LEU A 231 4.54 -3.49 2.97
C LEU A 231 4.30 -4.54 4.07
N ASP A 232 4.99 -5.67 4.01
CA ASP A 232 4.90 -6.71 5.04
C ASP A 232 5.56 -6.26 6.35
N ARG A 233 6.75 -5.64 6.29
CA ARG A 233 7.47 -5.17 7.49
C ARG A 233 6.74 -4.05 8.23
N ILE A 234 6.19 -3.07 7.51
CA ILE A 234 5.46 -1.96 8.16
C ILE A 234 4.17 -2.42 8.85
N ARG A 235 3.63 -3.60 8.50
CA ARG A 235 2.46 -4.18 9.20
C ARG A 235 2.79 -4.73 10.57
N GLU A 236 4.04 -5.10 10.82
CA GLU A 236 4.52 -5.52 12.14
C GLU A 236 4.67 -4.33 13.11
N LEU A 237 4.61 -3.10 12.59
CA LEU A 237 4.56 -1.89 13.41
C LEU A 237 3.19 -1.73 14.10
N PRO A 238 3.11 -1.00 15.23
CA PRO A 238 1.92 -0.96 16.11
C PRO A 238 0.59 -0.60 15.44
#